data_AF-A0A1G8DUQ7-F1
#
_entry.id   AF-A0A1G8DUQ7-F1
#
_cell.length_a   1.000
_cell.length_b   1.000
_cell.length_c   1.000
_cell.angle_alpha   90.00
_cell.angle_beta   90.00
_cell.angle_gamma   90.00
#
_symmetry.space_group_name_H-M   'P 1'
#
loop_
_entity.id
_entity.type
_entity.pdbx_description
1 polymer ?
#
loop_
_entity_poly.entity_id
_entity_poly.type
_entity_poly.pdbx_seq_one_letter_code
_entity_poly.pdbx_strand_id
1 'polypeptide(L)'
;MDWEYWGTGPAGYGAALLYCHSLLVRETAEKVRDVFADVLDTPTGYVAQLSAAAHILGRAYRVDDYAELQYPVREHAHRLLAEVERS
;
A
#
# COMPACT_ATOMS: atom_id res chain seq x y z
N MET A 1 0.14 11.86 17.64
CA MET A 1 -0.65 11.77 16.40
C MET A 1 0.01 12.70 15.40
N ASP A 2 0.88 12.15 14.56
CA ASP A 2 1.59 12.94 13.55
C ASP A 2 0.66 13.12 12.35
N TRP A 3 0.03 14.29 12.27
CA TRP A 3 -0.83 14.69 11.15
C TRP A 3 -0.02 15.03 9.88
N GLU A 4 1.28 14.73 9.87
CA GLU A 4 2.22 15.08 8.80
C GLU A 4 1.83 14.50 7.43
N TYR A 5 1.00 13.45 7.41
CA TYR A 5 0.52 12.82 6.18
C TYR A 5 -0.99 12.97 5.97
N TRP A 6 -1.67 13.78 6.80
CA TRP A 6 -3.08 14.09 6.59
C TRP A 6 -3.22 15.12 5.47
N GLY A 7 -3.92 14.76 4.40
CA GLY A 7 -4.06 15.62 3.22
C GLY A 7 -4.92 14.98 2.13
N THR A 8 -5.01 15.65 0.98
CA THR A 8 -5.69 15.12 -0.20
C THR A 8 -4.88 13.99 -0.82
N GLY A 9 -5.48 12.80 -0.90
CA GLY A 9 -4.93 11.64 -1.61
C GLY A 9 -6.06 10.84 -2.27
N PRO A 10 -5.73 9.80 -3.04
CA PRO A 10 -6.74 8.89 -3.58
C PRO A 10 -7.63 8.32 -2.46
N ALA A 11 -8.91 8.13 -2.75
CA ALA A 11 -9.78 7.42 -1.81
C ALA A 11 -9.18 6.05 -1.48
N GLY A 12 -9.14 5.70 -0.18
CA GLY A 12 -8.50 4.47 0.29
C GLY A 12 -6.99 4.57 0.55
N TYR A 13 -6.32 5.71 0.35
CA TYR A 13 -4.88 5.85 0.57
C TYR A 13 -4.42 5.48 1.99
N GLY A 14 -5.19 5.86 3.02
CA GLY A 14 -4.89 5.45 4.40
C GLY A 14 -4.98 3.94 4.62
N ALA A 15 -6.01 3.29 4.05
CA ALA A 15 -6.15 1.84 4.09
C ALA A 15 -5.02 1.14 3.32
N ALA A 16 -4.62 1.70 2.18
CA ALA A 16 -3.50 1.22 1.39
C ALA A 16 -2.16 1.32 2.14
N LEU A 17 -1.89 2.43 2.83
CA LEU A 17 -0.69 2.56 3.67
C LEU A 17 -0.69 1.51 4.79
N LEU A 18 -1.80 1.37 5.52
CA LEU A 18 -1.92 0.38 6.57
C LEU A 18 -1.70 -1.04 6.03
N TYR A 19 -2.30 -1.36 4.89
CA TYR A 19 -2.12 -2.65 4.23
C TYR A 19 -0.65 -2.88 3.84
N CYS A 20 0.01 -1.93 3.17
CA CYS A 20 1.41 -2.06 2.78
C CYS A 20 2.34 -2.23 3.98
N HIS A 21 2.11 -1.51 5.09
CA HIS A 21 2.89 -1.68 6.33
C HIS A 21 2.67 -3.03 7.00
N SER A 22 1.51 -3.65 6.82
CA SER A 22 1.21 -4.95 7.40
C SER A 22 1.79 -6.14 6.64
N LEU A 23 2.37 -5.95 5.45
CA LEU A 23 2.82 -7.04 4.57
C LEU A 23 3.90 -7.95 5.17
N LEU A 24 4.63 -7.51 6.21
CA LEU A 24 5.58 -8.35 6.95
C LEU A 24 4.89 -9.44 7.79
N VAL A 25 3.64 -9.21 8.16
CA VAL A 25 2.85 -10.11 8.99
C VAL A 25 1.60 -10.51 8.20
N ARG A 26 1.69 -11.65 7.53
CA ARG A 26 0.65 -12.17 6.64
C ARG A 26 -0.77 -12.10 7.23
N GLU A 27 -0.95 -12.58 8.46
CA GLU A 27 -2.25 -12.59 9.13
C GLU A 27 -2.81 -11.16 9.32
N THR A 28 -1.93 -10.18 9.60
CA THR A 28 -2.33 -8.78 9.71
C THR A 28 -2.69 -8.22 8.34
N ALA A 29 -1.92 -8.51 7.31
CA ALA A 29 -2.20 -8.08 5.95
C ALA A 29 -3.53 -8.62 5.42
N GLU A 30 -3.81 -9.91 5.65
CA GLU A 30 -5.08 -10.53 5.28
C GLU A 30 -6.24 -9.84 6.00
N LYS A 31 -6.13 -9.63 7.32
CA LYS A 31 -7.16 -8.92 8.09
C LYS A 31 -7.38 -7.48 7.62
N VAL A 32 -6.33 -6.73 7.34
CA VAL A 32 -6.45 -5.36 6.82
C VAL A 32 -7.10 -5.36 5.44
N ARG A 33 -6.70 -6.28 4.56
CA ARG A 33 -7.32 -6.42 3.23
C ARG A 33 -8.81 -6.71 3.36
N ASP A 34 -9.20 -7.67 4.19
CA ASP A 34 -10.60 -8.07 4.34
C ASP A 34 -11.47 -6.94 4.92
N VAL A 35 -10.95 -6.20 5.90
CA VAL A 35 -11.66 -5.08 6.53
C VAL A 35 -11.86 -3.91 5.56
N PHE A 36 -10.91 -3.67 4.65
CA PHE A 36 -10.94 -2.54 3.72
C PHE A 36 -11.17 -2.96 2.26
N ALA A 37 -11.69 -4.17 2.02
CA ALA A 37 -11.89 -4.68 0.67
C ALA A 37 -12.81 -3.77 -0.16
N ASP A 38 -13.82 -3.17 0.47
CA ASP A 38 -14.77 -2.24 -0.14
C ASP A 38 -14.12 -0.98 -0.73
N VAL A 39 -12.95 -0.57 -0.20
CA VAL A 39 -12.19 0.58 -0.70
C VAL A 39 -10.96 0.17 -1.50
N LEU A 40 -10.29 -0.93 -1.13
CA LEU A 40 -9.06 -1.41 -1.77
C LEU A 40 -9.31 -2.10 -3.11
N ASP A 41 -10.42 -2.84 -3.24
CA ASP A 41 -10.78 -3.59 -4.45
C ASP A 41 -11.64 -2.72 -5.40
N THR A 42 -11.22 -1.47 -5.58
CA THR A 42 -11.85 -0.50 -6.50
C THR A 42 -10.77 0.10 -7.42
N PRO A 43 -11.14 0.68 -8.58
CA PRO A 43 -10.16 1.34 -9.45
C PRO A 43 -9.33 2.41 -8.72
N THR A 44 -9.97 3.21 -7.85
CA THR A 44 -9.26 4.21 -7.03
C THR A 44 -8.44 3.54 -5.91
N GLY A 45 -8.91 2.42 -5.36
CA GLY A 45 -8.19 1.59 -4.41
C GLY A 45 -6.88 1.04 -4.96
N TYR A 46 -6.85 0.61 -6.21
CA TYR A 46 -5.62 0.17 -6.88
C TYR A 46 -4.62 1.32 -7.03
N VAL A 47 -5.09 2.51 -7.42
CA VAL A 47 -4.24 3.71 -7.47
C VAL A 47 -3.73 4.10 -6.08
N ALA A 48 -4.56 3.99 -5.04
CA ALA A 48 -4.16 4.20 -3.66
C ALA A 48 -3.05 3.24 -3.21
N GLN A 49 -3.18 1.95 -3.52
CA GLN A 49 -2.18 0.92 -3.22
C GLN A 49 -0.85 1.17 -3.94
N LEU A 50 -0.86 1.50 -5.24
CA LEU A 50 0.34 1.85 -5.98
C LEU A 50 1.00 3.13 -5.44
N SER A 51 0.19 4.12 -5.06
CA SER A 51 0.68 5.37 -4.47
C SER A 51 1.35 5.13 -3.11
N ALA A 52 0.74 4.29 -2.26
CA ALA A 52 1.30 3.90 -0.97
C ALA A 52 2.61 3.11 -1.14
N ALA A 53 2.64 2.18 -2.11
CA ALA A 53 3.84 1.44 -2.45
C ALA A 53 4.98 2.35 -2.90
N ALA A 54 4.70 3.31 -3.80
CA ALA A 54 5.68 4.29 -4.27
C ALA A 54 6.22 5.16 -3.12
N HIS A 55 5.36 5.57 -2.19
CA HIS A 55 5.77 6.30 -0.98
C HIS A 55 6.76 5.48 -0.15
N ILE A 56 6.39 4.25 0.24
CA ILE A 56 7.19 3.40 1.12
C ILE A 56 8.53 3.07 0.48
N LEU A 57 8.53 2.65 -0.79
CA LEU A 57 9.77 2.37 -1.54
C LEU A 57 10.64 3.62 -1.67
N GLY A 58 10.02 4.79 -1.93
CA GLY A 58 10.74 6.06 -2.02
C GLY A 58 11.47 6.41 -0.72
N ARG A 59 10.86 6.17 0.44
CA ARG A 59 11.50 6.38 1.74
C ARG A 59 12.58 5.34 2.02
N ALA A 60 12.30 4.08 1.73
CA ALA A 60 13.24 2.99 1.93
C ALA A 60 14.52 3.13 1.11
N TYR A 61 14.45 3.69 -0.10
CA TYR A 61 15.65 3.92 -0.92
C TYR A 61 16.42 5.19 -0.56
N ARG A 62 15.75 6.22 0.00
CA ARG A 62 16.36 7.55 0.18
C ARG A 62 16.88 7.79 1.60
N VAL A 63 16.20 7.25 2.60
CA VAL A 63 16.45 7.56 4.02
C VAL A 63 16.55 6.30 4.89
N ASP A 64 16.64 5.11 4.28
CA ASP A 64 16.70 3.78 4.92
C ASP A 64 15.53 3.47 5.88
N ASP A 65 14.46 4.27 5.81
CA ASP A 65 13.24 4.05 6.57
C ASP A 65 12.39 2.97 5.89
N TYR A 66 11.85 2.02 6.64
CA TYR A 66 11.10 0.88 6.09
C TYR A 66 11.89 -0.07 5.18
N ALA A 67 13.21 -0.23 5.39
CA ALA A 67 14.06 -1.10 4.58
C ALA A 67 13.52 -2.55 4.44
N GLU A 68 12.96 -3.10 5.51
CA GLU A 68 12.32 -4.43 5.54
C GLU A 68 11.07 -4.54 4.65
N LEU A 69 10.38 -3.42 4.39
CA LEU A 69 9.19 -3.38 3.53
C LEU A 69 9.53 -3.35 2.04
N GLN A 70 10.78 -3.12 1.65
CA GLN A 70 11.16 -2.97 0.24
C GLN A 70 10.73 -4.16 -0.62
N TYR A 71 11.08 -5.37 -0.19
CA TYR A 71 10.76 -6.58 -0.93
C TYR A 71 9.25 -6.85 -0.99
N PRO A 72 8.52 -6.96 0.15
CA PRO A 72 7.09 -7.29 0.09
C PRO A 72 6.25 -6.22 -0.60
N VAL A 73 6.57 -4.93 -0.46
CA VAL A 73 5.85 -3.83 -1.14
C VAL A 73 6.10 -3.84 -2.64
N ARG A 74 7.32 -4.14 -3.08
CA ARG A 74 7.65 -4.29 -4.51
C ARG A 74 6.89 -5.45 -5.14
N GLU A 75 6.90 -6.62 -4.48
CA GLU A 75 6.14 -7.79 -4.95
C GLU A 75 4.65 -7.48 -5.05
N HIS A 76 4.09 -6.79 -4.05
CA HIS A 76 2.69 -6.37 -4.08
C HIS A 76 2.39 -5.45 -5.28
N ALA A 77 3.21 -4.43 -5.51
CA ALA A 77 3.04 -3.51 -6.64
C ALA A 77 3.11 -4.23 -7.99
N HIS A 78 4.03 -5.19 -8.15
CA HIS A 78 4.12 -5.98 -9.39
C HIS A 78 2.86 -6.84 -9.63
N ARG A 79 2.32 -7.48 -8.59
CA ARG A 79 1.06 -8.23 -8.71
C ARG A 79 -0.09 -7.34 -9.12
N LEU A 80 -0.20 -6.16 -8.50
CA LEU A 80 -1.29 -5.23 -8.76
C LEU A 80 -1.24 -4.66 -10.18
N LEU A 81 -0.05 -4.33 -10.69
CA LEU A 81 0.14 -3.93 -12.09
C LEU A 81 -0.28 -5.04 -13.06
N ALA A 82 0.11 -6.29 -12.79
CA ALA A 82 -0.29 -7.42 -13.60
C ALA A 82 -1.81 -7.70 -13.55
N GLU A 83 -2.49 -7.32 -12.47
CA GLU A 83 -3.96 -7.41 -12.36
C GLU A 83 -4.65 -6.33 -13.18
N VAL A 84 -4.17 -5.08 -13.11
CA VAL A 84 -4.70 -3.95 -13.90
C VAL A 84 -4.50 -4.15 -15.40
N GLU A 85 -3.38 -4.74 -15.83
CA GLU A 85 -3.14 -5.06 -17.25
C GLU A 85 -4.05 -6.16 -17.81
N ARG A 86 -4.69 -6.95 -16.93
CA ARG A 86 -5.59 -8.05 -17.32
C ARG A 86 -7.07 -7.68 -17.34
N SER A 87 -7.45 -6.52 -16.80
CA SER A 87 -8.84 -6.03 -16.73
C SER A 87 -9.19 -5.15 -17.93
#